data_AF-A0A538DHU0-F1
#
_entry.id   AF-A0A538DHU0-F1
#
_cell.length_a   1.000
_cell.length_b   1.000
_cell.length_c   1.000
_cell.angle_alpha   90.00
_cell.angle_beta   90.00
_cell.angle_gamma   90.00
#
_symmetry.space_group_name_H-M   'P 1'
#
loop_
_entity.id
_entity.type
_entity.pdbx_description
1 polymer ?
#
loop_
_entity_poly.entity_id
_entity_poly.type
_entity_poly.pdbx_seq_one_letter_code
_entity_poly.pdbx_strand_id
1 'polypeptide(L)'
;MDCDRPGRDRVRPRARSRGGIPVPRRVRCRPRVSPQQGGQRVPGHDRPRPLQCGRTDCCRFGQTSGGYSPRVRCGLVCALVLLILVPAAGGATTPTLSVQATPTVGPAPLQVSFAATGDAISYHWDFGDGGSADGPTVQHTYAAGRWTATLTSRSSDGGTSTQTAVITAYGLSLTGPNPARYGRRVVFRGSVVPAEGNLAVVLNGPHGRVATTRTKVSGTYSVVARVQQPGVYVAATEHASSTPLEVRVAPKLLTGFIGSGARGSSYFLAARLVPAVAGRLAIKITRGSEVLLDHTFGARVRVKLDTRRLTSYQVRVEALPNTGFAGAARVLHASVVLPRLVVGSRNGAVAQLGDQLRRLHYAAPYGLSFDGRMVDAVYAFQKVNGLPRTGVVDNRFWRALSSPRAAHPRFARPQAHLEVNKGLQVLYVVRSGGVALIVPISTAGLPGAYTPVGRFAVYRKVVGFDPSPLGTLYDPLYFTGGYAIHGNPSVPPYPASHGCVRVPMWVAPYLYRTIPYGETVYVY
;
A
#
# COMPACT_ATOMS: atom_id res chain seq x y z
N MET A 1 -41.59 -9.67 -51.87
CA MET A 1 -40.84 -9.40 -53.11
C MET A 1 -39.40 -9.09 -52.70
N ASP A 2 -38.73 -10.01 -52.01
CA ASP A 2 -38.17 -11.29 -52.51
C ASP A 2 -36.79 -11.05 -53.15
N CYS A 3 -35.71 -11.38 -52.42
CA CYS A 3 -35.11 -12.73 -52.35
C CYS A 3 -34.34 -13.04 -53.65
N ASP A 4 -33.00 -12.97 -53.60
CA ASP A 4 -32.26 -14.23 -53.44
C ASP A 4 -30.80 -14.07 -52.99
N ARG A 5 -30.20 -15.20 -52.57
CA ARG A 5 -28.77 -15.39 -52.25
C ARG A 5 -28.29 -16.67 -52.95
N PRO A 6 -27.11 -16.67 -53.58
CA PRO A 6 -26.00 -17.45 -53.01
C PRO A 6 -24.62 -16.77 -53.21
N GLY A 7 -23.53 -17.19 -52.57
CA GLY A 7 -23.38 -18.29 -51.63
C GLY A 7 -22.08 -18.24 -50.82
N ARG A 8 -22.10 -19.00 -49.74
CA ARG A 8 -21.05 -19.38 -48.79
C ARG A 8 -19.58 -19.24 -49.27
N ASP A 9 -18.80 -18.50 -48.49
CA ASP A 9 -17.45 -18.93 -48.14
C ASP A 9 -17.16 -18.71 -46.64
N ARG A 10 -16.93 -19.79 -45.89
CA ARG A 10 -16.70 -19.76 -44.42
C ARG A 10 -15.26 -20.14 -44.11
N VAL A 11 -14.38 -19.14 -44.08
CA VAL A 11 -13.02 -19.31 -43.57
C VAL A 11 -13.06 -19.68 -42.09
N ARG A 12 -12.73 -20.93 -41.75
CA ARG A 12 -12.62 -21.41 -40.36
C ARG A 12 -11.28 -20.94 -39.75
N PRO A 13 -11.26 -20.30 -38.57
CA PRO A 13 -10.01 -20.10 -37.83
C PRO A 13 -9.52 -21.45 -37.28
N ARG A 14 -8.25 -21.81 -37.56
CA ARG A 14 -7.58 -22.97 -36.96
C ARG A 14 -7.47 -22.81 -35.43
N ALA A 15 -7.63 -23.91 -34.71
CA ALA A 15 -7.49 -23.93 -33.25
C ALA A 15 -6.08 -23.50 -32.82
N ARG A 16 -5.99 -22.61 -31.83
CA ARG A 16 -4.70 -22.30 -31.16
C ARG A 16 -4.35 -23.42 -30.17
N SER A 17 -3.07 -23.78 -30.17
CA SER A 17 -2.49 -24.79 -29.28
C SER A 17 -2.63 -24.41 -27.79
N ARG A 18 -3.11 -25.36 -26.97
CA ARG A 18 -2.99 -25.28 -25.51
C ARG A 18 -1.55 -25.64 -25.09
N GLY A 19 -0.63 -24.68 -25.18
CA GLY A 19 0.75 -24.81 -24.70
C GLY A 19 0.95 -24.21 -23.31
N GLY A 20 0.44 -24.88 -22.27
CA GLY A 20 0.69 -24.47 -20.88
C GLY A 20 2.04 -24.97 -20.37
N ILE A 21 3.05 -24.09 -20.30
CA ILE A 21 4.37 -24.43 -19.73
C ILE A 21 4.24 -24.59 -18.20
N PRO A 22 4.57 -25.76 -17.61
CA PRO A 22 4.60 -25.91 -16.16
C PRO A 22 5.76 -25.12 -15.56
N VAL A 23 5.48 -24.24 -14.60
CA VAL A 23 6.53 -23.56 -13.82
C VAL A 23 7.26 -24.61 -12.97
N PRO A 24 8.60 -24.75 -13.07
CA PRO A 24 9.32 -25.74 -12.27
C PRO A 24 9.24 -25.38 -10.78
N ARG A 25 8.77 -26.33 -9.97
CA ARG A 25 8.83 -26.26 -8.50
C ARG A 25 10.29 -26.07 -8.08
N ARG A 26 10.57 -25.04 -7.27
CA ARG A 26 11.90 -24.84 -6.65
C ARG A 26 12.21 -25.99 -5.70
N VAL A 27 12.94 -26.99 -6.19
CA VAL A 27 13.61 -27.99 -5.35
C VAL A 27 14.68 -27.27 -4.55
N ARG A 28 14.53 -27.19 -3.22
CA ARG A 28 15.61 -26.77 -2.32
C ARG A 28 16.51 -27.97 -2.07
N CYS A 29 17.54 -28.14 -2.89
CA CYS A 29 18.65 -29.02 -2.55
C CYS A 29 19.33 -28.46 -1.29
N ARG A 30 19.17 -29.14 -0.15
CA ARG A 30 20.07 -28.96 0.99
C ARG A 30 21.29 -29.86 0.75
N PRO A 31 22.53 -29.35 0.70
CA PRO A 31 23.70 -30.22 0.74
C PRO A 31 23.75 -30.91 2.10
N ARG A 32 23.78 -32.25 2.11
CA ARG A 32 24.25 -33.01 3.26
C ARG A 32 25.78 -32.95 3.24
N VAL A 33 26.36 -32.23 4.21
CA VAL A 33 27.79 -32.31 4.52
C VAL A 33 27.94 -33.26 5.71
N SER A 34 28.79 -34.27 5.58
CA SER A 34 29.13 -35.18 6.68
C SER A 34 29.95 -34.44 7.74
N PRO A 35 29.71 -34.66 9.05
CA PRO A 35 30.48 -33.99 10.09
C PRO A 35 31.92 -34.53 10.14
N GLN A 36 32.88 -33.61 10.14
CA GLN A 36 34.30 -33.91 10.30
C GLN A 36 34.61 -34.12 11.79
N GLN A 37 35.48 -35.08 12.12
CA GLN A 37 36.01 -35.21 13.49
C GLN A 37 37.05 -34.11 13.75
N GLY A 38 37.00 -33.49 14.94
CA GLY A 38 37.95 -32.48 15.36
C GLY A 38 37.31 -31.46 16.29
N GLY A 39 37.64 -31.51 17.58
CA GLY A 39 37.02 -30.65 18.58
C GLY A 39 37.69 -29.28 18.72
N GLN A 40 36.87 -28.23 18.86
CA GLN A 40 37.21 -27.00 19.58
C GLN A 40 35.94 -26.42 20.20
N ARG A 41 36.01 -25.97 21.46
CA ARG A 41 34.89 -25.31 22.15
C ARG A 41 34.91 -23.81 21.90
N VAL A 42 33.74 -23.19 21.80
CA VAL A 42 33.55 -21.75 21.97
C VAL A 42 32.54 -21.54 23.11
N PRO A 43 32.81 -20.66 24.10
CA PRO A 43 31.91 -20.45 25.24
C PRO A 43 30.86 -19.37 24.96
N GLY A 44 29.72 -19.47 25.66
CA GLY A 44 28.74 -18.38 25.80
C GLY A 44 27.35 -18.66 25.21
N HIS A 45 26.47 -19.26 26.02
CA HIS A 45 25.10 -18.81 26.32
C HIS A 45 24.33 -19.91 27.07
N ASP A 46 23.41 -19.47 27.94
CA ASP A 46 22.74 -20.34 28.91
C ASP A 46 21.54 -21.15 28.36
N ARG A 47 21.11 -22.13 29.15
CA ARG A 47 20.24 -23.26 28.73
C ARG A 47 18.79 -22.88 28.39
N PRO A 48 18.18 -23.46 27.32
CA PRO A 48 16.74 -23.66 27.22
C PRO A 48 16.28 -24.94 27.95
N ARG A 49 15.13 -24.89 28.62
CA ARG A 49 14.43 -26.09 29.15
C ARG A 49 13.75 -26.89 28.02
N PRO A 50 13.59 -28.22 28.16
CA PRO A 50 13.11 -29.07 27.06
C PRO A 50 11.60 -28.99 26.84
N LEU A 51 11.19 -28.92 25.57
CA LEU A 51 9.87 -29.31 25.10
C LEU A 51 9.96 -30.74 24.55
N GLN A 52 9.12 -31.65 25.05
CA GLN A 52 9.23 -33.07 24.78
C GLN A 52 8.44 -33.49 23.53
N CYS A 53 8.89 -34.58 22.90
CA CYS A 53 8.40 -35.06 21.61
C CYS A 53 6.93 -35.53 21.64
N GLY A 54 6.26 -35.43 20.50
CA GLY A 54 5.08 -36.24 20.20
C GLY A 54 5.43 -37.37 19.23
N ARG A 55 4.88 -38.57 19.48
CA ARG A 55 4.10 -39.30 18.47
C ARG A 55 3.37 -40.48 19.10
N THR A 56 2.09 -40.60 18.78
CA THR A 56 1.26 -41.81 18.87
C THR A 56 1.71 -42.84 17.85
N ASP A 57 1.67 -44.13 18.21
CA ASP A 57 1.24 -45.22 17.32
C ASP A 57 0.74 -46.42 18.17
N CYS A 58 0.04 -47.37 17.53
CA CYS A 58 -0.94 -48.28 18.14
C CYS A 58 -0.40 -49.68 18.55
N CYS A 59 -1.30 -50.48 19.16
CA CYS A 59 -1.25 -51.96 19.39
C CYS A 59 -0.37 -52.45 20.56
N ARG A 60 -0.69 -53.52 21.31
CA ARG A 60 -1.91 -54.36 21.57
C ARG A 60 -1.60 -55.29 22.77
N PHE A 61 -2.63 -55.90 23.40
CA PHE A 61 -2.57 -56.89 24.52
C PHE A 61 -2.16 -56.32 25.91
N GLY A 62 -2.75 -56.74 27.04
CA GLY A 62 -3.97 -57.53 27.24
C GLY A 62 -4.13 -58.10 28.67
N GLN A 63 -5.32 -57.90 29.29
CA GLN A 63 -5.77 -58.46 30.59
C GLN A 63 -4.97 -57.99 31.84
N THR A 64 -5.55 -57.77 33.03
CA THR A 64 -6.65 -58.48 33.72
C THR A 64 -7.76 -57.56 34.28
N SER A 65 -8.65 -58.12 35.11
CA SER A 65 -10.06 -57.75 35.31
C SER A 65 -10.43 -57.22 36.71
N GLY A 66 -11.53 -56.45 36.77
CA GLY A 66 -12.34 -56.20 37.99
C GLY A 66 -12.50 -54.71 38.33
N GLY A 67 -13.70 -54.16 38.54
CA GLY A 67 -15.04 -54.72 38.34
C GLY A 67 -16.12 -53.61 38.41
N TYR A 68 -17.24 -53.79 37.73
CA TYR A 68 -18.42 -52.90 37.76
C TYR A 68 -19.58 -53.60 38.47
N SER A 69 -20.43 -52.86 39.21
CA SER A 69 -21.86 -53.16 39.25
C SER A 69 -22.72 -51.93 39.59
N PRO A 70 -23.76 -51.65 38.79
CA PRO A 70 -24.92 -50.83 39.19
C PRO A 70 -26.26 -51.60 39.05
N ARG A 71 -27.18 -51.47 40.04
CA ARG A 71 -28.60 -51.93 40.12
C ARG A 71 -29.14 -51.59 41.55
N VAL A 72 -30.43 -51.51 41.91
CA VAL A 72 -31.75 -51.34 41.22
C VAL A 72 -32.70 -50.74 42.30
N ARG A 73 -33.39 -49.60 42.09
CA ARG A 73 -34.76 -49.40 41.54
C ARG A 73 -35.94 -49.96 42.41
N CYS A 74 -36.77 -49.03 42.92
CA CYS A 74 -38.25 -49.11 43.11
C CYS A 74 -38.91 -49.99 44.21
N GLY A 75 -39.94 -49.45 44.91
CA GLY A 75 -41.13 -50.25 45.31
C GLY A 75 -41.76 -50.10 46.73
N LEU A 76 -42.87 -49.32 46.81
CA LEU A 76 -44.13 -49.52 47.59
C LEU A 76 -44.22 -49.85 49.12
N VAL A 77 -45.01 -48.98 49.81
CA VAL A 77 -46.24 -49.26 50.63
C VAL A 77 -46.22 -49.75 52.11
N CYS A 78 -46.93 -48.95 52.94
CA CYS A 78 -47.71 -49.15 54.17
C CYS A 78 -47.35 -50.19 55.26
N ALA A 79 -47.03 -49.67 56.46
CA ALA A 79 -47.56 -50.01 57.80
C ALA A 79 -46.95 -49.04 58.84
N LEU A 80 -47.44 -48.82 60.07
CA LEU A 80 -48.80 -48.74 60.63
C LEU A 80 -48.65 -48.00 61.99
N VAL A 81 -49.65 -47.19 62.37
CA VAL A 81 -49.82 -46.40 63.61
C VAL A 81 -48.94 -46.77 64.84
N LEU A 82 -48.26 -45.78 65.42
CA LEU A 82 -48.17 -45.66 66.88
C LEU A 82 -48.27 -44.18 67.32
N LEU A 83 -48.99 -43.95 68.41
CA LEU A 83 -49.48 -42.65 68.85
C LEU A 83 -48.88 -42.30 70.22
N ILE A 84 -48.03 -41.26 70.29
CA ILE A 84 -47.56 -40.68 71.56
C ILE A 84 -47.64 -39.15 71.45
N LEU A 85 -48.23 -38.53 72.47
CA LEU A 85 -48.51 -37.10 72.51
C LEU A 85 -47.22 -36.28 72.73
N VAL A 86 -47.11 -35.18 72.00
CA VAL A 86 -46.29 -34.01 72.39
C VAL A 86 -47.25 -32.83 72.50
N PRO A 87 -47.26 -32.08 73.62
CA PRO A 87 -48.21 -31.00 73.81
C PRO A 87 -47.94 -29.85 72.83
N ALA A 88 -49.01 -29.26 72.30
CA ALA A 88 -48.92 -28.10 71.42
C ALA A 88 -48.41 -26.88 72.20
N ALA A 89 -47.15 -26.51 71.98
CA ALA A 89 -46.72 -25.13 72.20
C ALA A 89 -47.52 -24.23 71.24
N GLY A 90 -48.11 -23.15 71.77
CA GLY A 90 -49.07 -22.34 71.04
C GLY A 90 -48.54 -21.87 69.69
N GLY A 91 -49.35 -22.07 68.65
CA GLY A 91 -49.06 -21.53 67.33
C GLY A 91 -49.10 -20.01 67.39
N ALA A 92 -47.93 -19.38 67.51
CA ALA A 92 -47.76 -18.00 67.13
C ALA A 92 -48.11 -17.92 65.64
N THR A 93 -49.28 -17.35 65.33
CA THR A 93 -49.61 -16.94 63.98
C THR A 93 -48.61 -15.87 63.59
N THR A 94 -47.54 -16.26 62.90
CA THR A 94 -46.59 -15.32 62.32
C THR A 94 -47.39 -14.36 61.45
N PRO A 95 -47.44 -13.05 61.75
CA PRO A 95 -48.23 -12.12 60.97
C PRO A 95 -47.74 -12.19 59.53
N THR A 96 -48.66 -12.42 58.59
CA THR A 96 -48.38 -12.48 57.15
C THR A 96 -48.02 -11.10 56.62
N LEU A 97 -46.82 -10.64 56.99
CA LEU A 97 -46.19 -9.45 56.47
C LEU A 97 -45.59 -9.79 55.10
N SER A 98 -46.12 -9.19 54.05
CA SER A 98 -45.55 -9.29 52.71
C SER A 98 -45.12 -7.93 52.17
N VAL A 99 -43.96 -7.93 51.53
CA VAL A 99 -43.40 -6.80 50.79
C VAL A 99 -43.62 -7.02 49.30
N GLN A 100 -44.14 -6.00 48.62
CA GLN A 100 -44.11 -5.91 47.17
C GLN A 100 -43.22 -4.73 46.76
N ALA A 101 -42.29 -4.98 45.85
CA ALA A 101 -41.48 -3.94 45.22
C ALA A 101 -41.69 -4.01 43.70
N THR A 102 -41.94 -2.88 43.04
CA THR A 102 -42.21 -2.86 41.60
C THR A 102 -41.63 -1.59 40.95
N PRO A 103 -40.79 -1.70 39.90
CA PRO A 103 -40.11 -2.91 39.42
C PRO A 103 -38.93 -3.32 40.34
N THR A 104 -38.54 -4.60 40.34
CA THR A 104 -37.33 -5.07 41.06
C THR A 104 -36.04 -4.99 40.22
N VAL A 105 -36.17 -4.88 38.89
CA VAL A 105 -35.06 -4.81 37.95
C VAL A 105 -35.36 -3.77 36.87
N GLY A 106 -34.37 -2.95 36.51
CA GLY A 106 -34.48 -1.98 35.42
C GLY A 106 -33.23 -1.12 35.23
N PRO A 107 -33.25 -0.13 34.32
CA PRO A 107 -32.13 0.78 34.11
C PRO A 107 -31.99 1.78 35.27
N ALA A 108 -30.77 2.18 35.59
CA ALA A 108 -30.50 3.25 36.55
C ALA A 108 -30.59 4.64 35.88
N PRO A 109 -31.13 5.68 36.56
CA PRO A 109 -31.75 5.64 37.89
C PRO A 109 -33.09 4.89 37.88
N LEU A 110 -33.29 4.00 38.84
CA LEU A 110 -34.47 3.12 38.91
C LEU A 110 -35.40 3.58 40.02
N GLN A 111 -36.53 4.19 39.66
CA GLN A 111 -37.61 4.49 40.59
C GLN A 111 -38.39 3.20 40.90
N VAL A 112 -38.53 2.87 42.18
CA VAL A 112 -39.23 1.68 42.68
C VAL A 112 -40.32 2.11 43.65
N SER A 113 -41.52 1.55 43.48
CA SER A 113 -42.59 1.65 44.46
C SER A 113 -42.58 0.42 45.36
N PHE A 114 -42.61 0.66 46.67
CA PHE A 114 -42.69 -0.36 47.70
C PHE A 114 -44.05 -0.31 48.39
N ALA A 115 -44.64 -1.46 48.64
CA ALA A 115 -45.86 -1.62 49.42
C ALA A 115 -45.66 -2.72 50.47
N ALA A 116 -46.11 -2.44 51.69
CA ALA A 116 -46.20 -3.40 52.80
C ALA A 116 -47.67 -3.78 53.03
N THR A 117 -47.94 -5.06 53.26
CA THR A 117 -49.26 -5.55 53.68
C THR A 117 -49.11 -6.51 54.85
N GLY A 118 -49.95 -6.37 55.87
CA GLY A 118 -49.94 -7.14 57.12
C GLY A 118 -50.46 -6.30 58.30
N ASP A 119 -50.75 -6.92 59.44
CA ASP A 119 -51.29 -6.21 60.60
C ASP A 119 -50.14 -5.62 61.45
N ALA A 120 -49.77 -4.37 61.16
CA ALA A 120 -48.73 -3.62 61.87
C ALA A 120 -49.13 -2.17 62.14
N ILE A 121 -48.68 -1.63 63.28
CA ILE A 121 -48.92 -0.24 63.70
C ILE A 121 -47.90 0.76 63.14
N SER A 122 -46.75 0.28 62.64
CA SER A 122 -45.75 1.12 61.97
C SER A 122 -44.91 0.31 60.98
N TYR A 123 -44.50 0.94 59.89
CA TYR A 123 -43.62 0.39 58.84
C TYR A 123 -42.44 1.32 58.61
N HIS A 124 -41.22 0.80 58.75
CA HIS A 124 -39.98 1.52 58.48
C HIS A 124 -39.19 0.81 57.37
N TRP A 125 -38.70 1.57 56.40
CA TRP A 125 -37.88 1.07 55.29
C TRP A 125 -36.45 1.59 55.40
N ASP A 126 -35.48 0.69 55.39
CA ASP A 126 -34.09 0.98 55.01
C ASP A 126 -33.90 0.51 53.57
N PHE A 127 -33.53 1.39 52.65
CA PHE A 127 -33.39 1.03 51.23
C PHE A 127 -32.06 0.33 50.89
N GLY A 128 -31.11 0.27 51.83
CA GLY A 128 -29.81 -0.36 51.68
C GLY A 128 -28.77 0.48 50.93
N ASP A 129 -29.12 1.72 50.55
CA ASP A 129 -28.22 2.71 49.93
C ASP A 129 -27.98 3.95 50.82
N GLY A 130 -28.46 3.90 52.07
CA GLY A 130 -28.41 5.00 53.04
C GLY A 130 -29.68 5.86 53.07
N GLY A 131 -30.63 5.65 52.15
CA GLY A 131 -31.98 6.21 52.23
C GLY A 131 -32.90 5.39 53.14
N SER A 132 -33.84 6.06 53.79
CA SER A 132 -34.93 5.43 54.55
C SER A 132 -36.25 6.18 54.38
N ALA A 133 -37.37 5.51 54.69
CA ALA A 133 -38.71 6.12 54.67
C ALA A 133 -39.66 5.38 55.61
N ASP A 134 -40.69 6.07 56.09
CA ASP A 134 -41.75 5.49 56.93
C ASP A 134 -43.09 5.44 56.18
N GLY A 135 -43.85 4.38 56.39
CA GLY A 135 -45.21 4.22 55.87
C GLY A 135 -45.46 2.92 55.08
N PRO A 136 -46.74 2.55 54.88
CA PRO A 136 -47.13 1.30 54.22
C PRO A 136 -46.89 1.32 52.69
N THR A 137 -46.70 2.49 52.08
CA THR A 137 -46.38 2.62 50.66
C THR A 137 -45.44 3.81 50.46
N VAL A 138 -44.28 3.55 49.86
CA VAL A 138 -43.20 4.54 49.67
C VAL A 138 -42.59 4.41 48.28
N GLN A 139 -41.94 5.46 47.80
CA GLN A 139 -41.16 5.43 46.56
C GLN A 139 -39.70 5.80 46.85
N HIS A 140 -38.78 5.12 46.18
CA HIS A 140 -37.35 5.41 46.25
C HIS A 140 -36.70 5.30 44.88
N THR A 141 -35.58 5.99 44.66
CA THR A 141 -34.86 6.00 43.36
C THR A 141 -33.42 5.54 43.53
N TYR A 142 -33.13 4.36 43.01
CA TYR A 142 -31.82 3.73 43.14
C TYR A 142 -30.83 4.16 42.05
N ALA A 143 -29.60 4.45 42.46
CA ALA A 143 -28.44 4.52 41.57
C ALA A 143 -28.04 3.11 41.07
N ALA A 144 -27.15 3.05 40.06
CA ALA A 144 -26.70 1.78 39.48
C ALA A 144 -26.00 0.89 40.52
N GLY A 145 -26.53 -0.31 40.75
CA GLY A 145 -26.09 -1.20 41.82
C GLY A 145 -27.07 -2.35 42.09
N ARG A 146 -26.73 -3.15 43.11
CA ARG A 146 -27.64 -4.11 43.72
C ARG A 146 -27.87 -3.67 45.16
N TRP A 147 -29.13 -3.57 45.55
CA TRP A 147 -29.58 -3.01 46.81
C TRP A 147 -30.54 -4.00 47.48
N THR A 148 -30.57 -3.99 48.81
CA THR A 148 -31.47 -4.82 49.61
C THR A 148 -32.31 -3.90 50.46
N ALA A 149 -33.54 -3.62 50.00
CA ALA A 149 -34.51 -2.91 50.81
C ALA A 149 -34.96 -3.82 51.96
N THR A 150 -35.01 -3.27 53.17
CA THR A 150 -35.37 -3.96 54.41
C THR A 150 -36.54 -3.24 55.05
N LEU A 151 -37.70 -3.89 55.05
CA LEU A 151 -38.88 -3.47 55.78
C LEU A 151 -38.79 -3.98 57.21
N THR A 152 -38.96 -3.12 58.20
CA THR A 152 -39.21 -3.48 59.59
C THR A 152 -40.60 -2.98 59.99
N SER A 153 -41.51 -3.91 60.29
CA SER A 153 -42.84 -3.60 60.82
C SER A 153 -42.91 -3.87 62.32
N ARG A 154 -43.68 -3.08 63.07
CA ARG A 154 -44.00 -3.34 64.48
C ARG A 154 -45.49 -3.60 64.67
N SER A 155 -45.85 -4.64 65.41
CA SER A 155 -47.22 -4.98 65.79
C SER A 155 -47.63 -4.33 67.13
N SER A 156 -48.92 -4.34 67.45
CA SER A 156 -49.48 -3.68 68.64
C SER A 156 -49.07 -4.32 69.97
N ASP A 157 -48.59 -5.55 69.95
CA ASP A 157 -47.99 -6.28 71.08
C ASP A 157 -46.50 -5.96 71.31
N GLY A 158 -45.92 -5.07 70.49
CA GLY A 158 -44.50 -4.72 70.51
C GLY A 158 -43.59 -5.65 69.72
N GLY A 159 -44.14 -6.72 69.12
CA GLY A 159 -43.40 -7.60 68.22
C GLY A 159 -42.86 -6.86 66.99
N THR A 160 -41.73 -7.33 66.46
CA THR A 160 -41.17 -6.82 65.20
C THR A 160 -40.99 -7.95 64.19
N SER A 161 -41.24 -7.62 62.93
CA SER A 161 -41.04 -8.53 61.79
C SER A 161 -40.26 -7.80 60.71
N THR A 162 -39.37 -8.53 60.04
CA THR A 162 -38.47 -7.98 59.02
C THR A 162 -38.61 -8.76 57.73
N GLN A 163 -38.76 -8.04 56.62
CA GLN A 163 -38.81 -8.60 55.27
C GLN A 163 -37.85 -7.85 54.35
N THR A 164 -37.34 -8.52 53.31
CA THR A 164 -36.40 -7.89 52.38
C THR A 164 -36.83 -8.03 50.92
N ALA A 165 -36.44 -7.04 50.10
CA ALA A 165 -36.62 -7.06 48.65
C ALA A 165 -35.30 -6.66 47.97
N VAL A 166 -34.80 -7.52 47.07
CA VAL A 166 -33.58 -7.25 46.32
C VAL A 166 -33.91 -6.46 45.05
N ILE A 167 -33.31 -5.28 44.92
CA ILE A 167 -33.46 -4.38 43.77
C ILE A 167 -32.16 -4.36 42.97
N THR A 168 -32.26 -4.46 41.64
CA THR A 168 -31.10 -4.39 40.75
C THR A 168 -31.28 -3.31 39.69
N ALA A 169 -30.58 -2.19 39.88
CA ALA A 169 -30.59 -1.06 38.96
C ALA A 169 -29.36 -1.10 38.06
N TYR A 170 -29.57 -1.29 36.75
CA TYR A 170 -28.49 -1.48 35.78
C TYR A 170 -28.02 -0.16 35.16
N GLY A 171 -26.76 0.20 35.41
CA GLY A 171 -26.02 1.24 34.69
C GLY A 171 -25.12 0.63 33.61
N LEU A 172 -25.09 1.24 32.42
CA LEU A 172 -24.27 0.79 31.30
C LEU A 172 -23.43 1.96 30.75
N SER A 173 -22.11 1.81 30.74
CA SER A 173 -21.21 2.81 30.13
C SER A 173 -20.80 2.41 28.72
N LEU A 174 -20.54 3.39 27.84
CA LEU A 174 -19.97 3.17 26.50
C LEU A 174 -18.92 4.24 26.17
N THR A 175 -17.77 3.80 25.68
CA THR A 175 -16.67 4.63 25.19
C THR A 175 -16.13 4.09 23.87
N GLY A 176 -15.60 4.96 23.03
CA GLY A 176 -15.09 4.60 21.70
C GLY A 176 -14.26 5.72 21.07
N PRO A 177 -13.62 5.46 19.91
CA PRO A 177 -12.78 6.47 19.26
C PRO A 177 -13.62 7.54 18.58
N ASN A 178 -13.29 8.80 18.85
CA ASN A 178 -13.87 9.96 18.16
C ASN A 178 -12.74 10.90 17.67
N PRO A 179 -12.46 10.98 16.34
CA PRO A 179 -13.12 10.30 15.24
C PRO A 179 -12.63 8.86 15.02
N ALA A 180 -13.53 7.98 14.57
CA ALA A 180 -13.20 6.65 14.08
C ALA A 180 -12.71 6.68 12.63
N ARG A 181 -11.71 5.86 12.27
CA ARG A 181 -11.21 5.78 10.88
C ARG A 181 -12.13 4.94 9.99
N TYR A 182 -12.61 5.52 8.89
CA TYR A 182 -13.58 4.88 7.98
C TYR A 182 -13.22 3.44 7.57
N GLY A 183 -14.12 2.50 7.82
CA GLY A 183 -14.05 1.10 7.42
C GLY A 183 -12.96 0.27 8.11
N ARG A 184 -12.22 0.85 9.07
CA ARG A 184 -11.29 0.11 9.93
C ARG A 184 -12.05 -0.54 11.08
N ARG A 185 -11.53 -1.67 11.57
CA ARG A 185 -11.98 -2.25 12.83
C ARG A 185 -11.49 -1.34 13.96
N VAL A 186 -12.39 -0.97 14.85
CA VAL A 186 -12.13 -0.18 16.05
C VAL A 186 -12.77 -0.87 17.26
N VAL A 187 -12.27 -0.57 18.46
CA VAL A 187 -12.76 -1.16 19.71
C VAL A 187 -13.59 -0.11 20.45
N PHE A 188 -14.82 -0.48 20.77
CA PHE A 188 -15.64 0.20 21.78
C PHE A 188 -15.52 -0.57 23.10
N ARG A 189 -15.61 0.13 24.23
CA ARG A 189 -15.41 -0.42 25.58
C ARG A 189 -16.45 0.13 26.53
N GLY A 190 -16.76 -0.63 27.57
CA GLY A 190 -17.63 -0.17 28.65
C GLY A 190 -17.70 -1.16 29.79
N SER A 191 -18.61 -0.88 30.71
CA SER A 191 -18.90 -1.67 31.91
C SER A 191 -20.40 -1.69 32.18
N VAL A 192 -20.85 -2.79 32.77
CA VAL A 192 -22.16 -2.93 33.42
C VAL A 192 -21.98 -2.78 34.93
N VAL A 193 -22.90 -2.07 35.57
CA VAL A 193 -23.02 -1.95 37.03
C VAL A 193 -24.46 -2.36 37.40
N PRO A 194 -24.70 -3.32 38.30
CA PRO A 194 -23.69 -4.14 38.98
C PRO A 194 -22.92 -5.04 38.00
N ALA A 195 -21.75 -5.50 38.43
CA ALA A 195 -20.88 -6.32 37.60
C ALA A 195 -21.48 -7.72 37.39
N GLU A 196 -21.88 -8.03 36.16
CA GLU A 196 -22.40 -9.33 35.77
C GLU A 196 -21.57 -9.93 34.64
N GLY A 197 -21.26 -11.23 34.73
CA GLY A 197 -20.52 -11.96 33.71
C GLY A 197 -21.42 -12.62 32.67
N ASN A 198 -20.91 -12.77 31.44
CA ASN A 198 -21.61 -13.45 30.33
C ASN A 198 -22.90 -12.75 29.85
N LEU A 199 -23.25 -11.57 30.36
CA LEU A 199 -24.39 -10.77 29.90
C LEU A 199 -24.18 -10.30 28.45
N ALA A 200 -25.21 -10.38 27.62
CA ALA A 200 -25.13 -10.03 26.20
C ALA A 200 -25.19 -8.51 26.01
N VAL A 201 -24.16 -7.94 25.36
CA VAL A 201 -24.10 -6.51 25.04
C VAL A 201 -24.16 -6.32 23.52
N VAL A 202 -25.18 -5.62 23.06
CA VAL A 202 -25.40 -5.27 21.65
C VAL A 202 -24.93 -3.82 21.43
N LEU A 203 -24.03 -3.61 20.49
CA LEU A 203 -23.67 -2.27 20.01
C LEU A 203 -24.57 -1.91 18.82
N ASN A 204 -25.45 -0.95 19.03
CA ASN A 204 -26.26 -0.30 18.01
C ASN A 204 -25.54 0.96 17.51
N GLY A 205 -25.74 1.27 16.24
CA GLY A 205 -25.30 2.50 15.58
C GLY A 205 -26.41 3.09 14.71
N PRO A 206 -26.10 4.07 13.84
CA PRO A 206 -27.12 4.85 13.13
C PRO A 206 -28.05 4.05 12.19
N HIS A 207 -27.65 2.83 11.81
CA HIS A 207 -28.41 1.93 10.92
C HIS A 207 -28.72 0.58 11.61
N GLY A 208 -28.90 0.60 12.93
CA GLY A 208 -29.21 -0.59 13.74
C GLY A 208 -27.97 -1.33 14.27
N ARG A 209 -28.10 -2.65 14.48
CA ARG A 209 -27.10 -3.48 15.16
C ARG A 209 -25.79 -3.58 14.38
N VAL A 210 -24.68 -3.17 15.01
CA VAL A 210 -23.34 -3.16 14.43
C VAL A 210 -22.50 -4.36 14.85
N ALA A 211 -22.59 -4.77 16.12
CA ALA A 211 -21.86 -5.90 16.68
C ALA A 211 -22.48 -6.35 18.01
N THR A 212 -22.11 -7.55 18.48
CA THR A 212 -22.48 -8.07 19.79
C THR A 212 -21.23 -8.60 20.49
N THR A 213 -21.20 -8.51 21.82
CA THR A 213 -20.16 -9.09 22.69
C THR A 213 -20.82 -9.61 23.97
N ARG A 214 -20.02 -10.16 24.89
CA ARG A 214 -20.47 -10.48 26.25
C ARG A 214 -19.57 -9.83 27.29
N THR A 215 -20.11 -9.56 28.47
CA THR A 215 -19.35 -9.06 29.62
C THR A 215 -18.41 -10.12 30.18
N LYS A 216 -17.28 -9.68 30.75
CA LYS A 216 -16.47 -10.46 31.69
C LYS A 216 -17.16 -10.49 33.06
N VAL A 217 -16.73 -11.39 33.93
CA VAL A 217 -17.17 -11.46 35.35
C VAL A 217 -17.07 -10.11 36.07
N SER A 218 -16.11 -9.25 35.69
CA SER A 218 -15.98 -7.88 36.21
C SER A 218 -16.94 -6.85 35.62
N GLY A 219 -18.02 -7.25 34.93
CA GLY A 219 -18.96 -6.37 34.22
C GLY A 219 -18.38 -5.65 32.99
N THR A 220 -17.05 -5.65 32.82
CA THR A 220 -16.38 -4.98 31.69
C THR A 220 -16.59 -5.73 30.37
N TYR A 221 -16.74 -4.98 29.28
CA TYR A 221 -16.88 -5.53 27.94
C TYR A 221 -16.04 -4.78 26.91
N SER A 222 -15.82 -5.42 25.76
CA SER A 222 -15.19 -4.80 24.60
C SER A 222 -15.77 -5.39 23.33
N VAL A 223 -16.08 -4.54 22.36
CA VAL A 223 -16.71 -4.93 21.10
C VAL A 223 -15.97 -4.31 19.92
N VAL A 224 -15.65 -5.15 18.92
CA VAL A 224 -14.86 -4.73 17.75
C VAL A 224 -15.78 -4.52 16.55
N ALA A 225 -16.00 -3.26 16.19
CA ALA A 225 -16.91 -2.84 15.14
C ALA A 225 -16.17 -2.20 13.95
N ARG A 226 -16.82 -2.12 12.78
CA ARG A 226 -16.35 -1.31 11.64
C ARG A 226 -17.22 -0.08 11.51
N VAL A 227 -16.71 1.08 11.88
CA VAL A 227 -17.43 2.34 11.70
C VAL A 227 -17.34 2.76 10.23
N GLN A 228 -18.50 2.89 9.58
CA GLN A 228 -18.62 3.28 8.17
C GLN A 228 -19.32 4.64 7.99
N GLN A 229 -20.18 5.04 8.92
CA GLN A 229 -20.87 6.32 8.89
C GLN A 229 -20.77 6.98 10.27
N PRO A 230 -20.78 8.31 10.35
CA PRO A 230 -20.85 9.01 11.61
C PRO A 230 -22.25 8.96 12.20
N GLY A 231 -22.37 9.28 13.48
CA GLY A 231 -23.63 9.39 14.20
C GLY A 231 -23.55 8.77 15.59
N VAL A 232 -24.73 8.51 16.16
CA VAL A 232 -24.90 8.00 17.52
C VAL A 232 -24.67 6.49 17.58
N TYR A 233 -23.91 6.06 18.59
CA TYR A 233 -23.72 4.68 18.99
C TYR A 233 -24.23 4.47 20.41
N VAL A 234 -24.94 3.36 20.65
CA VAL A 234 -25.50 2.99 21.96
C VAL A 234 -25.20 1.52 22.22
N ALA A 235 -24.71 1.20 23.41
CA ALA A 235 -24.66 -0.18 23.88
C ALA A 235 -25.98 -0.48 24.60
N ALA A 236 -26.51 -1.69 24.44
CA ALA A 236 -27.70 -2.16 25.12
C ALA A 236 -27.53 -3.59 25.61
N THR A 237 -28.08 -3.88 26.78
CA THR A 237 -28.33 -5.23 27.30
C THR A 237 -29.85 -5.47 27.33
N GLU A 238 -30.29 -6.58 27.90
CA GLU A 238 -31.72 -6.81 28.18
C GLU A 238 -32.28 -5.96 29.34
N HIS A 239 -31.41 -5.30 30.12
CA HIS A 239 -31.80 -4.53 31.31
C HIS A 239 -31.56 -3.01 31.20
N ALA A 240 -30.58 -2.56 30.41
CA ALA A 240 -30.22 -1.15 30.31
C ALA A 240 -29.58 -0.77 28.96
N SER A 241 -29.59 0.53 28.67
CA SER A 241 -28.85 1.14 27.54
C SER A 241 -27.84 2.16 28.05
N SER A 242 -26.75 2.36 27.29
CA SER A 242 -25.75 3.37 27.60
C SER A 242 -26.22 4.76 27.24
N THR A 243 -25.54 5.77 27.77
CA THR A 243 -25.63 7.12 27.19
C THR A 243 -25.26 7.10 25.70
N PRO A 244 -25.93 7.91 24.86
CA PRO A 244 -25.57 8.09 23.45
C PRO A 244 -24.13 8.56 23.25
N LEU A 245 -23.34 7.81 22.50
CA LEU A 245 -21.98 8.19 22.10
C LEU A 245 -21.96 8.68 20.66
N GLU A 246 -21.75 9.99 20.45
CA GLU A 246 -21.50 10.51 19.09
C GLU A 246 -20.10 10.13 18.59
N VAL A 247 -20.05 9.50 17.42
CA VAL A 247 -18.82 9.10 16.74
C VAL A 247 -18.70 9.85 15.41
N ARG A 248 -17.71 10.75 15.31
CA ARG A 248 -17.32 11.31 14.01
C ARG A 248 -16.50 10.32 13.21
N VAL A 249 -16.50 10.45 11.88
CA VAL A 249 -15.73 9.56 10.98
C VAL A 249 -14.64 10.31 10.23
N ALA A 250 -13.39 9.87 10.40
CA ALA A 250 -12.27 10.33 9.60
C ALA A 250 -12.24 9.57 8.25
N PRO A 251 -12.43 10.26 7.11
CA PRO A 251 -12.40 9.64 5.79
C PRO A 251 -10.98 9.25 5.39
N LYS A 252 -10.86 8.42 4.34
CA LYS A 252 -9.60 8.16 3.67
C LYS A 252 -9.43 9.21 2.56
N LEU A 253 -8.51 10.15 2.77
CA LEU A 253 -8.00 11.02 1.72
C LEU A 253 -6.92 10.26 0.92
N LEU A 254 -7.27 9.82 -0.29
CA LEU A 254 -6.37 9.17 -1.22
C LEU A 254 -5.84 10.19 -2.21
N THR A 255 -4.52 10.37 -2.25
CA THR A 255 -3.86 11.34 -3.13
C THR A 255 -2.61 10.74 -3.76
N GLY A 256 -2.27 11.19 -4.96
CA GLY A 256 -1.01 10.85 -5.63
C GLY A 256 -0.86 11.55 -6.97
N PHE A 257 0.32 11.41 -7.57
CA PHE A 257 0.60 11.90 -8.91
C PHE A 257 0.52 10.78 -9.94
N ILE A 258 0.01 11.09 -11.14
CA ILE A 258 -0.12 10.18 -12.28
C ILE A 258 0.66 10.77 -13.45
N GLY A 259 1.55 9.97 -14.04
CA GLY A 259 2.47 10.42 -15.09
C GLY A 259 3.89 10.61 -14.56
N SER A 260 4.83 10.91 -15.45
CA SER A 260 6.27 10.83 -15.18
C SER A 260 6.89 12.07 -14.52
N GLY A 261 6.18 13.21 -14.48
CA GLY A 261 6.77 14.49 -14.09
C GLY A 261 7.86 14.98 -15.05
N ALA A 262 8.11 14.30 -16.17
CA ALA A 262 9.10 14.75 -17.13
C ALA A 262 8.64 15.98 -17.90
N ARG A 263 9.58 16.88 -18.25
CA ARG A 263 9.30 18.07 -19.06
C ARG A 263 8.53 17.71 -20.34
N GLY A 264 7.42 18.43 -20.58
CA GLY A 264 6.51 18.21 -21.72
C GLY A 264 5.62 16.95 -21.64
N SER A 265 5.76 16.12 -20.60
CA SER A 265 4.94 14.92 -20.43
C SER A 265 3.62 15.21 -19.71
N SER A 266 2.62 14.35 -19.88
CA SER A 266 1.40 14.41 -19.06
C SER A 266 1.72 14.12 -17.60
N TYR A 267 1.31 15.02 -16.71
CA TYR A 267 1.47 14.89 -15.27
C TYR A 267 0.21 15.44 -14.58
N PHE A 268 -0.36 14.66 -13.69
CA PHE A 268 -1.63 14.98 -13.03
C PHE A 268 -1.55 14.73 -11.54
N LEU A 269 -2.11 15.63 -10.75
CA LEU A 269 -2.57 15.33 -9.40
C LEU A 269 -3.88 14.54 -9.49
N ALA A 270 -4.01 13.46 -8.72
CA ALA A 270 -5.27 12.77 -8.49
C ALA A 270 -5.59 12.75 -7.00
N ALA A 271 -6.82 13.12 -6.64
CA ALA A 271 -7.31 13.11 -5.28
C ALA A 271 -8.73 12.50 -5.20
N ARG A 272 -9.01 11.75 -4.13
CA ARG A 272 -10.31 11.13 -3.87
C ARG A 272 -10.56 10.96 -2.36
N LEU A 273 -11.77 11.30 -1.93
CA LEU A 273 -12.30 10.92 -0.61
C LEU A 273 -12.99 9.56 -0.68
N VAL A 274 -12.79 8.76 0.37
CA VAL A 274 -13.51 7.51 0.60
C VAL A 274 -14.01 7.49 2.06
N PRO A 275 -15.33 7.55 2.31
CA PRO A 275 -16.42 7.53 1.33
C PRO A 275 -16.56 8.89 0.62
N ALA A 276 -17.25 8.92 -0.52
CA ALA A 276 -17.46 10.15 -1.28
C ALA A 276 -18.36 11.16 -0.54
N VAL A 277 -19.35 10.68 0.22
CA VAL A 277 -20.25 11.50 1.03
C VAL A 277 -19.57 12.22 2.21
N ALA A 278 -18.28 11.94 2.46
CA ALA A 278 -17.54 12.57 3.54
C ALA A 278 -17.30 14.08 3.34
N GLY A 279 -17.40 14.59 2.10
CA GLY A 279 -17.29 16.02 1.83
C GLY A 279 -16.67 16.37 0.48
N ARG A 280 -16.07 17.56 0.41
CA ARG A 280 -15.47 18.15 -0.80
C ARG A 280 -13.95 18.25 -0.69
N LEU A 281 -13.29 18.48 -1.81
CA LEU A 281 -11.82 18.59 -1.89
C LEU A 281 -11.40 20.01 -2.25
N ALA A 282 -10.88 20.76 -1.28
CA ALA A 282 -10.14 21.99 -1.54
C ALA A 282 -8.72 21.63 -2.00
N ILE A 283 -8.28 22.20 -3.11
CA ILE A 283 -6.93 22.00 -3.67
C ILE A 283 -6.28 23.34 -3.94
N LYS A 284 -5.13 23.55 -3.27
CA LYS A 284 -4.24 24.68 -3.50
C LYS A 284 -2.92 24.18 -4.10
N ILE A 285 -2.54 24.71 -5.25
CA ILE A 285 -1.28 24.40 -5.95
C ILE A 285 -0.46 25.68 -6.02
N THR A 286 0.76 25.65 -5.47
CA THR A 286 1.70 26.77 -5.51
C THR A 286 3.00 26.39 -6.23
N ARG A 287 3.67 27.40 -6.79
CA ARG A 287 4.99 27.33 -7.43
C ARG A 287 5.84 28.44 -6.84
N GLY A 288 6.67 28.11 -5.86
CA GLY A 288 7.27 29.14 -4.98
C GLY A 288 6.17 29.89 -4.24
N SER A 289 6.18 31.23 -4.32
CA SER A 289 5.13 32.11 -3.77
C SER A 289 3.87 32.22 -4.63
N GLU A 290 3.92 31.84 -5.91
CA GLU A 290 2.82 31.98 -6.86
C GLU A 290 1.72 30.92 -6.61
N VAL A 291 0.47 31.34 -6.46
CA VAL A 291 -0.69 30.43 -6.38
C VAL A 291 -1.24 30.20 -7.79
N LEU A 292 -1.16 28.96 -8.27
CA LEU A 292 -1.56 28.57 -9.62
C LEU A 292 -2.97 27.98 -9.68
N LEU A 293 -3.46 27.46 -8.55
CA LEU A 293 -4.82 26.98 -8.37
C LEU A 293 -5.18 27.12 -6.90
N ASP A 294 -6.38 27.61 -6.62
CA ASP A 294 -7.03 27.50 -5.32
C ASP A 294 -8.53 27.29 -5.58
N HIS A 295 -9.01 26.05 -5.47
CA HIS A 295 -10.37 25.70 -5.89
C HIS A 295 -10.95 24.49 -5.15
N THR A 296 -12.27 24.46 -4.98
CA THR A 296 -13.00 23.41 -4.26
C THR A 296 -13.80 22.50 -5.19
N PHE A 297 -13.33 21.27 -5.35
CA PHE A 297 -13.92 20.24 -6.19
C PHE A 297 -14.90 19.35 -5.41
N GLY A 298 -15.54 18.40 -6.10
CA GLY A 298 -16.26 17.30 -5.46
C GLY A 298 -15.32 16.28 -4.79
N ALA A 299 -15.87 15.15 -4.35
CA ALA A 299 -15.14 14.10 -3.63
C ALA A 299 -14.07 13.35 -4.45
N ARG A 300 -13.92 13.65 -5.75
CA ARG A 300 -12.87 13.12 -6.63
C ARG A 300 -12.50 14.18 -7.66
N VAL A 301 -11.20 14.33 -7.92
CA VAL A 301 -10.69 15.28 -8.92
C VAL A 301 -9.36 14.79 -9.52
N ARG A 302 -9.09 15.19 -10.76
CA ARG A 302 -7.79 15.02 -11.41
C ARG A 302 -7.37 16.34 -12.07
N VAL A 303 -6.33 16.98 -11.56
CA VAL A 303 -5.82 18.28 -12.02
C VAL A 303 -4.55 18.07 -12.85
N LYS A 304 -4.46 18.68 -14.03
CA LYS A 304 -3.24 18.65 -14.85
C LYS A 304 -2.22 19.65 -14.32
N LEU A 305 -0.97 19.22 -14.18
CA LEU A 305 0.16 20.11 -13.87
C LEU A 305 0.85 20.53 -15.16
N ASP A 306 1.32 21.78 -15.23
CA ASP A 306 2.14 22.24 -16.36
C ASP A 306 3.54 21.60 -16.27
N THR A 307 4.01 21.02 -17.36
CA THR A 307 5.35 20.40 -17.43
C THR A 307 6.24 21.09 -18.46
N ARG A 308 5.84 22.24 -19.03
CA ARG A 308 6.64 22.95 -20.04
C ARG A 308 7.95 23.53 -19.47
N ARG A 309 7.95 23.90 -18.18
CA ARG A 309 9.11 24.49 -17.48
C ARG A 309 9.56 23.56 -16.34
N LEU A 310 10.87 23.50 -16.10
CA LEU A 310 11.43 22.82 -14.92
C LEU A 310 11.07 23.63 -13.68
N THR A 311 10.39 23.01 -12.73
CA THR A 311 9.85 23.68 -11.55
C THR A 311 9.41 22.67 -10.50
N SER A 312 9.10 23.13 -9.29
CA SER A 312 8.49 22.32 -8.24
C SER A 312 7.17 22.93 -7.79
N TYR A 313 6.16 22.06 -7.67
CA TYR A 313 4.85 22.37 -7.16
C TYR A 313 4.74 21.88 -5.72
N GLN A 314 4.16 22.72 -4.86
CA GLN A 314 3.62 22.30 -3.59
C GLN A 314 2.10 22.24 -3.72
N VAL A 315 1.52 21.13 -3.29
CA VAL A 315 0.10 20.82 -3.48
C VAL A 315 -0.50 20.50 -2.13
N ARG A 316 -1.35 21.40 -1.61
CA ARG A 316 -2.19 21.14 -0.42
C ARG A 316 -3.53 20.61 -0.91
N VAL A 317 -3.89 19.41 -0.44
CA VAL A 317 -5.20 18.78 -0.65
C VAL A 317 -5.88 18.66 0.70
N GLU A 318 -7.07 19.22 0.81
CA GLU A 318 -7.81 19.30 2.06
C GLU A 318 -9.25 18.82 1.88
N ALA A 319 -9.67 17.92 2.75
CA ALA A 319 -11.02 17.40 2.83
C ALA A 319 -11.86 18.36 3.68
N LEU A 320 -12.73 19.14 3.03
CA LEU A 320 -13.76 19.93 3.70
C LEU A 320 -14.89 18.97 4.10
N PRO A 321 -15.07 18.65 5.39
CA PRO A 321 -15.96 17.58 5.81
C PRO A 321 -17.43 18.01 5.79
N ASN A 322 -18.31 17.09 5.42
CA ASN A 322 -19.73 17.19 5.72
C ASN A 322 -19.99 16.88 7.21
N THR A 323 -21.15 17.25 7.73
CA THR A 323 -21.56 17.01 9.13
C THR A 323 -21.30 15.57 9.58
N GLY A 324 -20.73 15.42 10.78
CA GLY A 324 -20.32 14.13 11.34
C GLY A 324 -18.99 13.58 10.82
N PHE A 325 -18.46 14.04 9.68
CA PHE A 325 -17.11 13.65 9.24
C PHE A 325 -16.04 14.56 9.87
N ALA A 326 -14.82 14.02 10.01
CA ALA A 326 -13.65 14.79 10.41
C ALA A 326 -12.85 15.24 9.18
N GLY A 327 -12.29 16.45 9.23
CA GLY A 327 -11.41 16.96 8.18
C GLY A 327 -10.12 16.15 8.04
N ALA A 328 -9.48 16.25 6.87
CA ALA A 328 -8.20 15.60 6.60
C ALA A 328 -7.40 16.38 5.56
N ALA A 329 -6.15 16.72 5.86
CA ALA A 329 -5.26 17.45 4.93
C ALA A 329 -4.00 16.65 4.59
N ARG A 330 -3.45 16.88 3.39
CA ARG A 330 -2.16 16.39 2.93
C ARG A 330 -1.44 17.47 2.12
N VAL A 331 -0.14 17.60 2.34
CA VAL A 331 0.75 18.37 1.46
C VAL A 331 1.60 17.38 0.67
N LEU A 332 1.75 17.65 -0.62
CA LEU A 332 2.49 16.83 -1.58
C LEU A 332 3.44 17.73 -2.36
N HIS A 333 4.57 17.19 -2.79
CA HIS A 333 5.53 17.89 -3.65
C HIS A 333 5.65 17.16 -4.99
N ALA A 334 5.59 17.92 -6.08
CA ALA A 334 5.68 17.41 -7.45
C ALA A 334 6.74 18.21 -8.20
N SER A 335 7.76 17.55 -8.71
CA SER A 335 8.84 18.21 -9.47
C SER A 335 8.76 17.87 -10.95
N VAL A 336 8.85 18.90 -11.79
CA VAL A 336 9.02 18.78 -13.24
C VAL A 336 10.51 18.64 -13.53
N VAL A 337 10.91 17.43 -13.88
CA VAL A 337 12.31 17.06 -14.10
C VAL A 337 12.61 16.87 -15.59
N LEU A 338 13.88 16.90 -15.95
CA LEU A 338 14.30 16.45 -17.27
C LEU A 338 14.16 14.92 -17.35
N PRO A 339 13.58 14.36 -18.43
CA PRO A 339 13.39 12.92 -18.53
C PRO A 339 14.74 12.20 -18.60
N ARG A 340 14.91 11.13 -17.82
CA ARG A 340 15.97 10.16 -18.10
C ARG A 340 15.57 9.36 -19.34
N LEU A 341 16.36 9.43 -20.41
CA LEU A 341 16.13 8.67 -21.64
C LEU A 341 17.17 7.56 -21.79
N VAL A 342 16.68 6.39 -22.16
CA VAL A 342 17.42 5.13 -22.35
C VAL A 342 16.81 4.34 -23.50
N VAL A 343 17.51 3.30 -23.98
CA VAL A 343 16.98 2.35 -24.97
C VAL A 343 15.57 1.89 -24.59
N GLY A 344 14.65 1.99 -25.55
CA GLY A 344 13.22 1.67 -25.37
C GLY A 344 12.34 2.85 -24.92
N SER A 345 12.92 4.01 -24.58
CA SER A 345 12.14 5.23 -24.31
C SER A 345 11.41 5.69 -25.57
N ARG A 346 10.11 5.95 -25.49
CA ARG A 346 9.31 6.44 -26.62
C ARG A 346 8.42 7.62 -26.23
N ASN A 347 8.88 8.85 -26.48
CA ASN A 347 8.17 10.09 -26.13
C ASN A 347 8.71 11.32 -26.88
N GLY A 348 8.03 12.47 -26.76
CA GLY A 348 8.41 13.72 -27.42
C GLY A 348 9.77 14.29 -27.01
N ALA A 349 10.30 13.96 -25.82
CA ALA A 349 11.62 14.42 -25.40
C ALA A 349 12.75 13.70 -26.15
N VAL A 350 12.50 12.50 -26.71
CA VAL A 350 13.45 11.83 -27.60
C VAL A 350 13.57 12.57 -28.94
N ALA A 351 12.44 13.04 -29.50
CA ALA A 351 12.46 13.87 -30.72
C ALA A 351 13.21 15.18 -30.45
N GLN A 352 12.87 15.87 -29.34
CA GLN A 352 13.56 17.10 -28.91
C GLN A 352 15.07 16.90 -28.74
N LEU A 353 15.50 15.79 -28.13
CA LEU A 353 16.92 15.42 -28.02
C LEU A 353 17.56 15.31 -29.40
N GLY A 354 16.94 14.56 -30.32
CA GLY A 354 17.44 14.41 -31.69
C GLY A 354 17.57 15.75 -32.42
N ASP A 355 16.60 16.66 -32.27
CA ASP A 355 16.63 17.99 -32.87
C ASP A 355 17.73 18.88 -32.29
N GLN A 356 17.95 18.81 -30.97
CA GLN A 356 19.04 19.53 -30.31
C GLN A 356 20.41 19.00 -30.75
N LEU A 357 20.56 17.68 -30.86
CA LEU A 357 21.80 17.05 -31.34
C LEU A 357 22.09 17.40 -32.80
N ARG A 358 21.09 17.36 -33.69
CA ARG A 358 21.23 17.78 -35.10
C ARG A 358 21.63 19.25 -35.25
N ARG A 359 21.05 20.16 -34.47
CA ARG A 359 21.45 21.58 -34.46
C ARG A 359 22.88 21.83 -33.97
N LEU A 360 23.45 20.88 -33.23
CA LEU A 360 24.85 20.87 -32.81
C LEU A 360 25.72 19.98 -33.72
N HIS A 361 25.27 19.72 -34.95
CA HIS A 361 25.95 18.92 -35.97
C HIS A 361 26.18 17.43 -35.63
N TYR A 362 25.60 16.89 -34.56
CA TYR A 362 25.71 15.45 -34.30
C TYR A 362 24.80 14.63 -35.22
N ALA A 363 25.33 13.51 -35.72
CA ALA A 363 24.53 12.50 -36.41
C ALA A 363 23.49 11.90 -35.44
N ALA A 364 22.23 12.32 -35.55
CA ALA A 364 21.14 11.84 -34.70
C ALA A 364 19.87 11.49 -35.50
N PRO A 365 19.16 10.39 -35.18
CA PRO A 365 17.99 9.93 -35.93
C PRO A 365 16.73 10.78 -35.63
N TYR A 366 15.82 10.84 -36.59
CA TYR A 366 14.50 11.45 -36.42
C TYR A 366 13.51 10.52 -35.71
N GLY A 367 12.49 11.08 -35.07
CA GLY A 367 11.38 10.35 -34.47
C GLY A 367 11.38 10.30 -32.94
N LEU A 368 10.45 9.50 -32.39
CA LEU A 368 10.12 9.48 -30.96
C LEU A 368 10.81 8.35 -30.18
N SER A 369 11.54 7.45 -30.84
CA SER A 369 12.07 6.21 -30.25
C SER A 369 13.56 6.32 -29.95
N PHE A 370 13.95 6.03 -28.71
CA PHE A 370 15.34 5.95 -28.30
C PHE A 370 15.84 4.53 -28.58
N ASP A 371 16.37 4.34 -29.79
CA ASP A 371 16.93 3.08 -30.27
C ASP A 371 18.48 3.13 -30.30
N GLY A 372 19.13 2.11 -30.89
CA GLY A 372 20.59 2.08 -31.02
C GLY A 372 21.18 3.28 -31.78
N ARG A 373 20.45 3.84 -32.76
CA ARG A 373 20.90 5.01 -33.53
C ARG A 373 20.90 6.28 -32.66
N MET A 374 19.98 6.36 -31.69
CA MET A 374 19.99 7.43 -30.69
C MET A 374 21.10 7.23 -29.65
N VAL A 375 21.43 5.98 -29.30
CA VAL A 375 22.60 5.66 -28.45
C VAL A 375 23.89 6.12 -29.12
N ASP A 376 24.08 5.87 -30.42
CA ASP A 376 25.23 6.37 -31.19
C ASP A 376 25.38 7.89 -31.06
N ALA A 377 24.30 8.63 -31.31
CA ALA A 377 24.26 10.09 -31.22
C ALA A 377 24.62 10.59 -29.80
N VAL A 378 24.10 9.91 -28.78
CA VAL A 378 24.37 10.18 -27.36
C VAL A 378 25.83 9.89 -27.01
N TYR A 379 26.43 8.80 -27.53
CA TYR A 379 27.86 8.54 -27.36
C TYR A 379 28.71 9.64 -28.00
N ALA A 380 28.39 10.11 -29.20
CA ALA A 380 29.12 11.20 -29.85
C ALA A 380 29.10 12.48 -29.01
N PHE A 381 27.92 12.86 -28.49
CA PHE A 381 27.79 14.01 -27.59
C PHE A 381 28.58 13.82 -26.29
N GLN A 382 28.46 12.65 -25.65
CA GLN A 382 29.16 12.33 -24.40
C GLN A 382 30.69 12.39 -24.59
N LYS A 383 31.20 11.86 -25.71
CA LYS A 383 32.61 11.88 -26.09
C LYS A 383 33.15 13.30 -26.21
N VAL A 384 32.53 14.17 -26.99
CA VAL A 384 32.98 15.57 -27.19
C VAL A 384 32.89 16.38 -25.89
N ASN A 385 31.83 16.18 -25.10
CA ASN A 385 31.58 16.96 -23.88
C ASN A 385 32.32 16.45 -22.63
N GLY A 386 33.15 15.40 -22.75
CA GLY A 386 33.89 14.83 -21.63
C GLY A 386 32.99 14.15 -20.58
N LEU A 387 31.82 13.66 -20.98
CA LEU A 387 30.89 12.96 -20.10
C LEU A 387 31.20 11.45 -20.02
N PRO A 388 30.79 10.76 -18.95
CA PRO A 388 30.75 9.30 -18.91
C PRO A 388 29.97 8.75 -20.11
N ARG A 389 30.59 7.86 -20.88
CA ARG A 389 30.10 7.34 -22.16
C ARG A 389 29.08 6.22 -21.94
N THR A 390 27.95 6.53 -21.30
CA THR A 390 26.94 5.57 -20.82
C THR A 390 25.85 5.23 -21.84
N GLY A 391 25.67 6.02 -22.90
CA GLY A 391 24.52 5.87 -23.82
C GLY A 391 23.18 6.28 -23.18
N VAL A 392 23.20 6.79 -21.94
CA VAL A 392 22.04 7.25 -21.18
C VAL A 392 22.02 8.77 -21.13
N VAL A 393 20.84 9.35 -21.38
CA VAL A 393 20.60 10.78 -21.18
C VAL A 393 20.01 10.99 -19.80
N ASP A 394 20.80 11.59 -18.90
CA ASP A 394 20.47 11.89 -17.51
C ASP A 394 20.58 13.41 -17.23
N ASN A 395 20.45 13.80 -15.96
CA ASN A 395 20.57 15.20 -15.54
C ASN A 395 21.99 15.79 -15.72
N ARG A 396 23.02 14.99 -15.97
CA ARG A 396 24.37 15.47 -16.33
C ARG A 396 24.41 15.76 -17.82
N PHE A 397 23.93 14.83 -18.64
CA PHE A 397 23.79 15.00 -20.09
C PHE A 397 22.97 16.24 -20.45
N TRP A 398 21.78 16.41 -19.86
CA TRP A 398 20.92 17.56 -20.18
C TRP A 398 21.54 18.92 -19.82
N ARG A 399 22.33 18.99 -18.74
CA ARG A 399 23.05 20.22 -18.36
C ARG A 399 24.16 20.53 -19.37
N ALA A 400 24.93 19.53 -19.78
CA ALA A 400 25.90 19.70 -20.86
C ALA A 400 25.22 20.07 -22.19
N LEU A 401 24.06 19.52 -22.52
CA LEU A 401 23.31 19.90 -23.73
C LEU A 401 22.79 21.35 -23.70
N SER A 402 22.59 21.94 -22.53
CA SER A 402 22.23 23.37 -22.40
C SER A 402 23.41 24.34 -22.52
N SER A 403 24.64 23.87 -22.35
CA SER A 403 25.87 24.64 -22.58
C SER A 403 26.96 23.70 -23.12
N PRO A 404 26.85 23.30 -24.40
CA PRO A 404 27.71 22.27 -24.98
C PRO A 404 29.11 22.82 -25.25
N ARG A 405 30.13 21.97 -25.14
CA ARG A 405 31.46 22.28 -25.66
C ARG A 405 31.38 22.41 -27.17
N ALA A 406 31.89 23.52 -27.71
CA ALA A 406 31.98 23.74 -29.14
C ALA A 406 32.94 22.73 -29.78
N ALA A 407 32.50 22.10 -30.87
CA ALA A 407 33.33 21.22 -31.67
C ALA A 407 34.04 22.04 -32.74
N HIS A 408 35.36 22.19 -32.62
CA HIS A 408 36.20 22.87 -33.59
C HIS A 408 37.07 21.85 -34.34
N PRO A 409 37.31 22.04 -35.65
CA PRO A 409 38.27 21.22 -36.37
C PRO A 409 39.69 21.56 -35.89
N ARG A 410 40.58 20.57 -35.86
CA ARG A 410 41.99 20.76 -35.53
C ARG A 410 42.76 21.43 -36.67
N PHE A 411 42.35 21.19 -37.92
CA PHE A 411 43.03 21.69 -39.11
C PHE A 411 42.14 22.70 -39.86
N ALA A 412 42.71 23.86 -40.19
CA ALA A 412 41.98 24.94 -40.88
C ALA A 412 41.97 24.81 -42.41
N ARG A 413 42.85 23.98 -42.99
CA ARG A 413 42.94 23.72 -44.43
C ARG A 413 43.23 22.23 -44.72
N PRO A 414 42.70 21.67 -45.83
CA PRO A 414 41.73 22.27 -46.75
C PRO A 414 40.40 22.60 -46.04
N GLN A 415 39.52 23.39 -46.64
CA GLN A 415 38.26 23.78 -45.97
C GLN A 415 37.20 22.65 -45.96
N ALA A 416 37.46 21.55 -46.67
CA ALA A 416 36.66 20.33 -46.64
C ALA A 416 37.58 19.12 -46.46
N HIS A 417 37.38 18.40 -45.35
CA HIS A 417 38.17 17.21 -44.97
C HIS A 417 37.46 16.39 -43.88
N LEU A 418 38.06 15.25 -43.57
CA LEU A 418 37.70 14.39 -42.45
C LEU A 418 38.75 14.48 -41.33
N GLU A 419 38.29 14.49 -40.07
CA GLU A 419 39.14 14.41 -38.88
C GLU A 419 38.75 13.23 -38.00
N VAL A 420 39.58 12.19 -37.96
CA VAL A 420 39.46 11.03 -37.09
C VAL A 420 40.20 11.34 -35.78
N ASN A 421 39.45 11.79 -34.76
CA ASN A 421 39.97 12.10 -33.44
C ASN A 421 39.96 10.83 -32.57
N LYS A 422 41.13 10.20 -32.41
CA LYS A 422 41.33 8.96 -31.66
C LYS A 422 41.16 9.16 -30.15
N GLY A 423 41.53 10.31 -29.59
CA GLY A 423 41.37 10.58 -28.15
C GLY A 423 39.88 10.67 -27.74
N LEU A 424 39.09 11.43 -28.50
CA LEU A 424 37.65 11.55 -28.27
C LEU A 424 36.86 10.35 -28.80
N GLN A 425 37.39 9.59 -29.77
CA GLN A 425 36.66 8.56 -30.53
C GLN A 425 35.47 9.15 -31.30
N VAL A 426 35.69 10.28 -31.97
CA VAL A 426 34.72 10.90 -32.92
C VAL A 426 35.37 11.20 -34.28
N LEU A 427 34.56 11.15 -35.33
CA LEU A 427 34.87 11.65 -36.66
C LEU A 427 34.17 12.99 -36.85
N TYR A 428 34.93 14.02 -37.23
CA TYR A 428 34.36 15.27 -37.74
C TYR A 428 34.42 15.27 -39.27
N VAL A 429 33.30 15.61 -39.91
CA VAL A 429 33.24 16.00 -41.31
C VAL A 429 33.29 17.52 -41.34
N VAL A 430 34.36 18.08 -41.88
CA VAL A 430 34.61 19.53 -41.94
C VAL A 430 34.16 20.04 -43.30
N ARG A 431 33.41 21.15 -43.34
CA ARG A 431 32.98 21.84 -44.57
C ARG A 431 33.05 23.34 -44.35
N SER A 432 33.52 24.08 -45.34
CA SER A 432 33.76 25.54 -45.26
C SER A 432 34.58 25.97 -44.03
N GLY A 433 35.50 25.11 -43.57
CA GLY A 433 36.32 25.35 -42.37
C GLY A 433 35.63 25.11 -41.01
N GLY A 434 34.37 24.67 -40.97
CA GLY A 434 33.63 24.35 -39.76
C GLY A 434 33.21 22.88 -39.66
N VAL A 435 32.94 22.37 -38.45
CA VAL A 435 32.42 21.01 -38.26
C VAL A 435 30.96 20.95 -38.73
N ALA A 436 30.72 20.24 -39.83
CA ALA A 436 29.40 20.09 -40.44
C ALA A 436 28.66 18.83 -39.97
N LEU A 437 29.39 17.78 -39.59
CA LEU A 437 28.85 16.55 -39.00
C LEU A 437 29.82 15.96 -37.96
N ILE A 438 29.28 15.50 -36.83
CA ILE A 438 29.98 14.76 -35.77
C ILE A 438 29.40 13.34 -35.71
N VAL A 439 30.26 12.34 -35.93
CA VAL A 439 29.90 10.91 -35.95
C VAL A 439 30.68 10.19 -34.85
N PRO A 440 30.06 9.31 -34.03
CA PRO A 440 30.83 8.49 -33.10
C PRO A 440 31.66 7.47 -33.90
N ILE A 441 32.89 7.21 -33.48
CA ILE A 441 33.72 6.15 -34.06
C ILE A 441 34.22 5.15 -33.02
N SER A 442 34.69 4.00 -33.51
CA SER A 442 35.53 3.08 -32.75
C SER A 442 36.74 2.70 -33.61
N THR A 443 37.93 3.15 -33.19
CA THR A 443 39.21 2.89 -33.86
C THR A 443 39.90 1.64 -33.30
N ALA A 444 41.16 1.41 -33.62
CA ALA A 444 41.91 0.27 -33.09
C ALA A 444 41.95 0.28 -31.55
N GLY A 445 41.68 -0.88 -30.95
CA GLY A 445 41.73 -1.08 -29.50
C GLY A 445 41.94 -2.52 -29.06
N LEU A 446 42.31 -3.39 -30.00
CA LEU A 446 42.70 -4.78 -29.73
C LEU A 446 44.23 -4.86 -29.59
N PRO A 447 44.77 -5.83 -28.83
CA PRO A 447 46.23 -6.03 -28.74
C PRO A 447 46.86 -6.18 -30.13
N GLY A 448 47.97 -5.48 -30.38
CA GLY A 448 48.65 -5.46 -31.68
C GLY A 448 47.96 -4.65 -32.79
N ALA A 449 46.74 -4.16 -32.58
CA ALA A 449 46.02 -3.35 -33.56
C ALA A 449 46.33 -1.86 -33.42
N TYR A 450 46.48 -1.15 -34.54
CA TYR A 450 46.75 0.29 -34.58
C TYR A 450 45.96 0.98 -35.70
N THR A 451 45.52 2.22 -35.46
CA THR A 451 44.96 3.09 -36.51
C THR A 451 46.01 4.15 -36.85
N PRO A 452 46.48 4.25 -38.11
CA PRO A 452 47.59 5.11 -38.49
C PRO A 452 47.25 6.59 -38.28
N VAL A 453 48.12 7.29 -37.54
CA VAL A 453 48.12 8.74 -37.36
C VAL A 453 48.82 9.39 -38.56
N GLY A 454 48.28 10.50 -39.06
CA GLY A 454 48.86 11.20 -40.21
C GLY A 454 47.81 11.95 -41.05
N ARG A 455 48.24 12.34 -42.25
CA ARG A 455 47.40 12.95 -43.29
C ARG A 455 47.34 12.00 -44.49
N PHE A 456 46.12 11.67 -44.89
CA PHE A 456 45.82 10.71 -45.96
C PHE A 456 44.76 11.29 -46.90
N ALA A 457 44.32 10.53 -47.92
CA ALA A 457 43.22 10.91 -48.80
C ALA A 457 42.38 9.68 -49.19
N VAL A 458 41.06 9.87 -49.37
CA VAL A 458 40.17 8.77 -49.78
C VAL A 458 40.48 8.34 -51.22
N TYR A 459 40.98 7.11 -51.41
CA TYR A 459 41.46 6.64 -52.72
C TYR A 459 40.66 5.46 -53.29
N ARG A 460 40.05 4.61 -52.45
CA ARG A 460 39.16 3.51 -52.87
C ARG A 460 37.86 3.54 -52.06
N LYS A 461 36.76 3.23 -52.72
CA LYS A 461 35.42 3.16 -52.11
C LYS A 461 34.70 1.94 -52.67
N VAL A 462 33.94 1.22 -51.85
CA VAL A 462 33.09 0.10 -52.28
C VAL A 462 31.69 0.29 -51.72
N VAL A 463 30.67 0.08 -52.56
CA VAL A 463 29.26 0.15 -52.15
C VAL A 463 28.81 -1.18 -51.55
N GLY A 464 28.06 -1.14 -50.45
CA GLY A 464 27.61 -2.34 -49.76
C GLY A 464 28.73 -3.03 -49.00
N PHE A 465 28.75 -4.37 -49.04
CA PHE A 465 29.68 -5.17 -48.24
C PHE A 465 30.98 -5.49 -49.01
N ASP A 466 32.12 -5.15 -48.42
CA ASP A 466 33.46 -5.52 -48.92
C ASP A 466 34.11 -6.52 -47.94
N PRO A 467 34.24 -7.81 -48.30
CA PRO A 467 34.93 -8.81 -47.49
C PRO A 467 36.43 -8.49 -47.33
N SER A 468 36.95 -8.64 -46.11
CA SER A 468 38.37 -8.44 -45.80
C SER A 468 38.82 -9.49 -44.78
N PRO A 469 40.12 -9.89 -44.74
CA PRO A 469 40.63 -10.92 -43.82
C PRO A 469 40.34 -10.66 -42.33
N LEU A 470 40.10 -9.42 -41.94
CA LEU A 470 39.82 -9.01 -40.55
C LEU A 470 38.33 -8.72 -40.27
N GLY A 471 37.45 -9.13 -41.18
CA GLY A 471 35.99 -9.00 -41.13
C GLY A 471 35.41 -8.15 -42.26
N THR A 472 34.11 -8.27 -42.51
CA THR A 472 33.41 -7.54 -43.57
C THR A 472 33.23 -6.06 -43.23
N LEU A 473 33.52 -5.20 -44.20
CA LEU A 473 33.35 -3.75 -44.14
C LEU A 473 32.03 -3.38 -44.85
N TYR A 474 31.30 -2.37 -44.38
CA TYR A 474 30.09 -1.88 -45.04
C TYR A 474 30.27 -0.43 -45.48
N ASP A 475 30.04 -0.13 -46.76
CA ASP A 475 30.29 1.16 -47.40
C ASP A 475 31.69 1.78 -47.08
N PRO A 476 32.81 1.02 -47.22
CA PRO A 476 34.13 1.51 -46.82
C PRO A 476 34.66 2.66 -47.68
N LEU A 477 35.27 3.63 -47.00
CA LEU A 477 36.10 4.71 -47.53
C LEU A 477 37.57 4.44 -47.17
N TYR A 478 38.34 3.84 -48.07
CA TYR A 478 39.76 3.54 -47.86
C TYR A 478 40.60 4.81 -48.00
N PHE A 479 41.47 5.04 -47.02
CA PHE A 479 42.33 6.24 -46.98
C PHE A 479 43.83 5.92 -46.97
N THR A 480 44.25 4.75 -46.51
CA THR A 480 45.64 4.26 -46.67
C THR A 480 45.70 2.74 -46.52
N GLY A 481 46.40 2.03 -47.40
CA GLY A 481 46.52 0.56 -47.35
C GLY A 481 45.19 -0.16 -47.09
N GLY A 482 45.16 -1.10 -46.13
CA GLY A 482 43.93 -1.77 -45.71
C GLY A 482 42.98 -0.95 -44.81
N TYR A 483 43.31 0.30 -44.49
CA TYR A 483 42.58 1.11 -43.51
C TYR A 483 41.46 1.94 -44.16
N ALA A 484 40.24 1.73 -43.66
CA ALA A 484 39.05 2.42 -44.12
C ALA A 484 38.21 3.02 -42.97
N ILE A 485 37.43 4.06 -43.29
CA ILE A 485 36.26 4.48 -42.51
C ILE A 485 35.07 3.67 -43.04
N HIS A 486 34.39 2.91 -42.22
CA HIS A 486 33.33 1.99 -42.69
C HIS A 486 32.22 1.77 -41.66
N GLY A 487 31.03 1.42 -42.15
CA GLY A 487 29.90 0.97 -41.35
C GLY A 487 30.20 -0.30 -40.58
N ASN A 488 29.82 -0.34 -39.30
CA ASN A 488 29.80 -1.54 -38.47
C ASN A 488 28.54 -1.54 -37.57
N PRO A 489 27.92 -2.72 -37.30
CA PRO A 489 26.76 -2.79 -36.41
C PRO A 489 27.11 -2.51 -34.94
N SER A 490 28.40 -2.54 -34.57
CA SER A 490 28.88 -2.23 -33.23
C SER A 490 29.92 -1.11 -33.26
N VAL A 491 29.53 0.06 -32.74
CA VAL A 491 30.43 1.21 -32.52
C VAL A 491 30.45 1.54 -31.03
N PRO A 492 31.21 0.78 -30.23
CA PRO A 492 31.22 0.96 -28.78
C PRO A 492 31.78 2.35 -28.38
N PRO A 493 31.54 2.76 -27.12
CA PRO A 493 32.06 4.03 -26.61
C PRO A 493 33.60 4.09 -26.46
N TYR A 494 34.30 2.99 -26.76
CA TYR A 494 35.76 2.81 -26.66
C TYR A 494 36.35 2.28 -27.99
N PRO A 495 37.66 2.36 -28.21
CA PRO A 495 38.32 1.76 -29.38
C PRO A 495 38.22 0.23 -29.32
N ALA A 496 37.83 -0.43 -30.42
CA ALA A 496 37.54 -1.86 -30.44
C ALA A 496 37.75 -2.54 -31.82
N SER A 497 38.40 -1.86 -32.78
CA SER A 497 38.67 -2.41 -34.11
C SER A 497 40.06 -3.05 -34.22
N HIS A 498 40.32 -3.72 -35.34
CA HIS A 498 41.64 -4.22 -35.75
C HIS A 498 42.52 -3.14 -36.42
N GLY A 499 42.03 -1.90 -36.59
CA GLY A 499 42.77 -0.83 -37.27
C GLY A 499 41.88 0.18 -37.98
N CYS A 500 40.83 -0.30 -38.64
CA CYS A 500 39.86 0.54 -39.36
C CYS A 500 39.03 1.46 -38.42
N VAL A 501 38.42 2.49 -38.98
CA VAL A 501 37.58 3.45 -38.27
C VAL A 501 36.11 3.05 -38.43
N ARG A 502 35.54 2.39 -37.42
CA ARG A 502 34.12 2.00 -37.45
C ARG A 502 33.23 3.21 -37.23
N VAL A 503 32.28 3.46 -38.14
CA VAL A 503 31.14 4.38 -38.00
C VAL A 503 29.83 3.58 -37.93
N PRO A 504 28.71 4.14 -37.42
CA PRO A 504 27.45 3.40 -37.37
C PRO A 504 26.95 3.06 -38.78
N MET A 505 26.46 1.84 -39.00
CA MET A 505 25.96 1.40 -40.33
C MET A 505 24.89 2.32 -40.91
N TRP A 506 24.08 2.99 -40.09
CA TRP A 506 23.04 3.90 -40.57
C TRP A 506 23.59 5.27 -41.03
N VAL A 507 24.85 5.59 -40.71
CA VAL A 507 25.56 6.82 -41.14
C VAL A 507 26.48 6.53 -42.33
N ALA A 508 27.00 5.30 -42.46
CA ALA A 508 27.95 4.93 -43.51
C ALA A 508 27.49 5.23 -44.95
N PRO A 509 26.23 4.95 -45.37
CA PRO A 509 25.74 5.30 -46.71
C PRO A 509 25.71 6.80 -47.00
N TYR A 510 25.54 7.63 -45.96
CA TYR A 510 25.61 9.08 -46.09
C TYR A 510 27.06 9.53 -46.34
N LEU A 511 28.01 9.03 -45.56
CA LEU A 511 29.43 9.32 -45.77
C LEU A 511 29.90 8.80 -47.14
N TYR A 512 29.54 7.58 -47.51
CA TYR A 512 29.86 7.01 -48.82
C TYR A 512 29.41 7.90 -49.98
N ARG A 513 28.19 8.44 -49.91
CA ARG A 513 27.66 9.31 -50.96
C ARG A 513 28.25 10.73 -50.94
N THR A 514 28.63 11.26 -49.78
CA THR A 514 28.98 12.70 -49.62
C THR A 514 30.48 13.00 -49.52
N ILE A 515 31.32 11.98 -49.32
CA ILE A 515 32.78 12.11 -49.30
C ILE A 515 33.34 11.75 -50.69
N PRO A 516 33.79 12.71 -51.52
CA PRO A 516 34.44 12.42 -52.80
C PRO A 516 35.78 11.68 -52.65
N TYR A 517 36.25 11.10 -53.76
CA TYR A 517 37.64 10.66 -53.89
C TYR A 517 38.59 11.86 -53.78
N GLY A 518 39.79 11.63 -53.25
CA GLY A 518 40.78 12.67 -52.99
C GLY A 518 40.52 13.51 -51.73
N GLU A 519 39.39 13.37 -51.04
CA GLU A 519 39.14 14.14 -49.82
C GLU A 519 40.16 13.79 -48.74
N THR A 520 40.75 14.83 -48.14
CA THR A 520 41.80 14.66 -47.12
C THR A 520 41.23 14.04 -45.84
N VAL A 521 41.96 13.09 -45.26
CA VAL A 521 41.65 12.46 -43.97
C VAL A 521 42.81 12.69 -43.01
N TYR A 522 42.58 13.48 -41.96
CA TYR A 522 43.50 13.60 -40.83
C TYR A 522 43.14 12.59 -39.76
N VAL A 523 44.15 11.92 -39.20
CA VAL A 523 43.99 10.99 -38.07
C VAL A 523 44.95 11.39 -36.97
N TYR A 524 44.47 11.56 -35.74
CA TYR A 524 45.27 12.01 -34.59
C TYR A 524 44.71 11.52 -33.25
#